data_AF-A0A1F3BYV6-F1
#
_entry.id   AF-A0A1F3BYV6-F1
#
_cell.length_a   1.000
_cell.length_b   1.000
_cell.length_c   1.000
_cell.angle_alpha   90.00
_cell.angle_beta   90.00
_cell.angle_gamma   90.00
#
_symmetry.space_group_name_H-M   'P 1'
#
loop_
_entity.id
_entity.type
_entity.pdbx_description
1 polymer ?
#
loop_
_entity_poly.entity_id
_entity_poly.type
_entity_poly.pdbx_seq_one_letter_code
_entity_poly.pdbx_strand_id
1 'polypeptide(L)'
;MKLQPAGGATRSSPDEGERGPGELAEIALVTAAIVQGLVLGAWLGIFPAAALRAGGLPAAPLFFVRWAGVLHVALALGYGLEWTRFRRVTLLVAAKGIIASFIAITWMGEGVPALMVVALPVEAGMALAGALLDGPADRSRRARARLRLVAAAPTEIRPAGRR
;
A
#
# COMPACT_ATOMS: atom_id res chain seq x y z
N MET A 1 -5.42 -60.96 9.04
CA MET A 1 -5.35 -59.70 9.79
C MET A 1 -5.54 -58.56 8.79
N LYS A 2 -6.73 -57.93 8.75
CA LYS A 2 -7.05 -56.85 7.79
C LYS A 2 -6.70 -55.51 8.45
N LEU A 3 -5.68 -54.83 7.92
CA LEU A 3 -5.34 -53.48 8.34
C LEU A 3 -6.38 -52.51 7.75
N GLN A 4 -7.14 -51.88 8.62
CA GLN A 4 -8.08 -50.82 8.29
C GLN A 4 -7.25 -49.55 8.02
N PRO A 5 -7.35 -48.90 6.85
CA PRO A 5 -6.62 -47.67 6.61
C PRO A 5 -7.14 -46.61 7.58
N ALA A 6 -6.22 -46.04 8.36
CA ALA A 6 -6.49 -44.95 9.28
C ALA A 6 -7.21 -43.84 8.52
N GLY A 7 -8.43 -43.54 8.96
CA GLY A 7 -9.26 -42.49 8.40
C GLY A 7 -8.44 -41.21 8.27
N GLY A 8 -8.18 -40.83 7.02
CA GLY A 8 -7.54 -39.57 6.70
C GLY A 8 -8.42 -38.48 7.27
N ALA A 9 -7.94 -37.82 8.32
CA ALA A 9 -8.50 -36.59 8.79
C ALA A 9 -8.60 -35.67 7.57
N THR A 10 -9.83 -35.51 7.06
CA THR A 10 -10.20 -34.44 6.15
C THR A 10 -9.70 -33.18 6.81
N ARG A 11 -8.55 -32.67 6.34
CA ARG A 11 -8.12 -31.30 6.60
C ARG A 11 -9.25 -30.46 6.07
N SER A 12 -10.14 -30.06 6.96
CA SER A 12 -11.08 -28.97 6.72
C SER A 12 -10.25 -27.88 6.07
N SER A 13 -10.53 -27.61 4.79
CA SER A 13 -9.98 -26.48 4.06
C SER A 13 -10.02 -25.31 5.03
N PRO A 14 -8.87 -24.66 5.32
CA PRO A 14 -8.87 -23.55 6.25
C PRO A 14 -9.92 -22.58 5.75
N ASP A 15 -10.91 -22.34 6.61
CA ASP A 15 -11.95 -21.33 6.49
C ASP A 15 -11.69 -20.39 5.32
N GLU A 16 -12.54 -20.42 4.30
CA GLU A 16 -12.86 -19.23 3.51
C GLU A 16 -13.57 -18.22 4.42
N GLY A 17 -12.97 -17.98 5.59
CA GLY A 17 -13.42 -17.11 6.64
C GLY A 17 -13.47 -15.74 6.03
N GLU A 18 -14.67 -15.19 6.02
CA GLU A 18 -14.99 -13.85 5.58
C GLU A 18 -13.83 -12.92 5.93
N ARG A 19 -13.13 -12.45 4.90
CA ARG A 19 -12.09 -11.42 5.08
C ARG A 19 -12.73 -10.30 5.87
N GLY A 20 -12.14 -9.98 7.03
CA GLY A 20 -12.67 -8.94 7.89
C GLY A 20 -12.83 -7.62 7.12
N PRO A 21 -13.80 -6.77 7.47
CA PRO A 21 -14.08 -5.53 6.74
C PRO A 21 -12.84 -4.61 6.62
N GLY A 22 -11.93 -4.65 7.60
CA GLY A 22 -10.66 -3.92 7.54
C GLY A 22 -9.70 -4.43 6.46
N GLU A 23 -9.63 -5.75 6.25
CA GLU A 23 -8.79 -6.33 5.19
C GLU A 23 -9.36 -5.99 3.80
N LEU A 24 -10.68 -6.05 3.64
CA LEU A 24 -11.34 -5.62 2.40
C LEU A 24 -11.11 -4.13 2.12
N ALA A 25 -11.20 -3.28 3.14
CA ALA A 25 -10.91 -1.85 3.02
C ALA A 25 -9.46 -1.59 2.60
N GLU A 26 -8.50 -2.33 3.18
CA GLU A 26 -7.08 -2.19 2.82
C GLU A 26 -6.80 -2.66 1.40
N ILE A 27 -7.38 -3.81 0.99
CA ILE A 27 -7.30 -4.28 -0.40
C ILE A 27 -7.90 -3.27 -1.36
N ALA A 28 -9.07 -2.72 -1.04
CA ALA A 28 -9.74 -1.72 -1.86
C ALA A 28 -8.90 -0.44 -1.99
N LEU A 29 -8.33 0.04 -0.88
CA LEU A 29 -7.46 1.23 -0.87
C LEU A 29 -6.20 1.03 -1.73
N VAL A 30 -5.51 -0.09 -1.55
CA VAL A 30 -4.31 -0.42 -2.33
C VAL A 30 -4.66 -0.56 -3.80
N THR A 31 -5.76 -1.25 -4.12
CA THR A 31 -6.21 -1.43 -5.51
C THR A 31 -6.53 -0.09 -6.15
N ALA A 32 -7.26 0.79 -5.45
CA ALA A 32 -7.55 2.14 -5.92
C ALA A 32 -6.26 2.94 -6.17
N ALA A 33 -5.26 2.86 -5.28
CA ALA A 33 -3.98 3.53 -5.45
C ALA A 33 -3.19 3.02 -6.67
N ILE A 34 -3.20 1.71 -6.89
CA ILE A 34 -2.57 1.10 -8.06
C ILE A 34 -3.25 1.56 -9.34
N VAL A 35 -4.58 1.43 -9.42
CA VAL A 35 -5.35 1.84 -10.60
C VAL A 35 -5.13 3.32 -10.89
N GLN A 36 -5.21 4.18 -9.88
CA GLN A 36 -4.96 5.61 -10.05
C GLN A 36 -3.54 5.90 -10.54
N GLY A 37 -2.52 5.26 -9.95
CA GLY A 37 -1.13 5.43 -10.37
C GLY A 37 -0.88 4.95 -11.80
N LEU A 38 -1.51 3.85 -12.23
CA LEU A 38 -1.42 3.39 -13.61
C LEU A 38 -2.13 4.32 -14.59
N VAL A 39 -3.34 4.78 -14.26
CA VAL A 39 -4.11 5.71 -15.11
C VAL A 39 -3.41 7.05 -15.26
N LEU A 40 -2.98 7.66 -14.15
CA LEU A 40 -2.24 8.92 -14.17
C LEU A 40 -0.88 8.74 -14.84
N GLY A 41 -0.18 7.64 -14.54
CA GLY A 41 1.10 7.31 -15.15
C GLY A 41 1.02 7.20 -16.67
N ALA A 42 0.03 6.46 -17.17
CA ALA A 42 -0.23 6.32 -18.60
C ALA A 42 -0.63 7.67 -19.23
N TRP A 43 -1.50 8.45 -18.58
CA TRP A 43 -1.94 9.73 -19.10
C TRP A 43 -0.79 10.75 -19.21
N LEU A 44 0.02 10.87 -18.15
CA LEU A 44 1.20 11.75 -18.12
C LEU A 44 2.31 11.29 -19.08
N GLY A 45 2.49 9.97 -19.24
CA GLY A 45 3.51 9.41 -20.13
C GLY A 45 3.16 9.50 -21.61
N ILE A 46 1.94 9.07 -21.97
CA ILE A 46 1.49 8.94 -23.36
C ILE A 46 0.92 10.26 -23.89
N PHE A 47 0.21 11.02 -23.05
CA PHE A 47 -0.49 12.25 -23.44
C PHE A 47 -0.03 13.49 -22.62
N PRO A 48 1.28 13.78 -22.52
CA PRO A 48 1.80 14.82 -21.62
C PRO A 48 1.24 16.22 -21.93
N ALA A 49 1.08 16.58 -23.20
CA ALA A 49 0.51 17.88 -23.58
C ALA A 49 -0.97 18.03 -23.17
N ALA A 50 -1.76 16.94 -23.24
CA ALA A 50 -3.14 16.96 -22.77
C ALA A 50 -3.19 17.06 -21.24
N ALA A 51 -2.33 16.31 -20.54
CA ALA A 51 -2.22 16.36 -19.08
C ALA A 51 -1.82 17.75 -18.57
N LEU A 52 -0.87 18.42 -19.24
CA LEU A 52 -0.49 19.80 -18.90
C LEU A 52 -1.62 20.80 -19.06
N ARG A 53 -2.37 20.71 -20.17
CA ARG A 53 -3.53 21.59 -20.39
C ARG A 53 -4.60 21.37 -19.33
N ALA A 54 -4.90 20.12 -19.01
CA ALA A 54 -5.87 19.79 -17.97
C ALA A 54 -5.39 20.28 -16.59
N GLY A 55 -4.11 20.08 -16.26
CA GLY A 55 -3.50 20.53 -15.02
C GLY A 55 -3.29 22.04 -14.91
N GLY A 56 -3.60 22.83 -15.95
CA GLY A 56 -3.42 24.27 -15.97
C GLY A 56 -1.97 24.73 -16.09
N LEU A 57 -1.05 23.85 -16.52
CA LEU A 57 0.39 24.10 -16.59
C LEU A 57 0.93 23.98 -18.03
N PRO A 58 0.38 24.71 -19.02
CA PRO A 58 0.71 24.51 -20.44
C PRO A 58 2.19 24.78 -20.79
N ALA A 59 2.91 25.53 -19.96
CA ALA A 59 4.30 25.94 -20.21
C ALA A 59 5.35 24.97 -19.60
N ALA A 60 4.95 23.94 -18.87
CA ALA A 60 5.90 23.04 -18.22
C ALA A 60 6.64 22.14 -19.26
N PRO A 61 7.93 21.84 -19.07
CA PRO A 61 8.67 20.98 -20.00
C PRO A 61 8.12 19.55 -20.03
N LEU A 62 7.83 19.03 -21.24
CA LEU A 62 7.25 17.70 -21.45
C LEU A 62 8.07 16.55 -20.83
N PHE A 63 9.39 16.73 -20.72
CA PHE A 63 10.28 15.77 -20.07
C PHE A 63 9.84 15.49 -18.63
N PHE A 64 9.59 16.53 -17.82
CA PHE A 64 9.18 16.37 -16.42
C PHE A 64 7.82 15.70 -16.28
N VAL A 65 6.89 15.98 -17.22
CA VAL A 65 5.56 15.36 -17.24
C VAL A 65 5.66 13.86 -17.50
N ARG A 66 6.47 13.46 -18.48
CA ARG A 66 6.72 12.04 -18.75
C ARG A 66 7.40 11.35 -17.58
N TRP A 67 8.36 12.01 -16.95
CA TRP A 67 9.03 11.51 -15.75
C TRP A 67 8.08 11.35 -14.57
N ALA A 68 7.17 12.30 -14.37
CA ALA A 68 6.09 12.17 -13.39
C ALA A 68 5.20 10.97 -13.71
N GLY A 69 4.91 10.70 -15.00
CA GLY A 69 4.20 9.51 -15.43
C GLY A 69 4.91 8.21 -15.03
N VAL A 70 6.21 8.11 -15.29
CA VAL A 70 7.04 6.96 -14.88
C VAL A 70 7.02 6.76 -13.37
N LEU A 71 7.15 7.84 -12.60
CA LEU A 71 7.08 7.79 -11.13
C LEU A 71 5.74 7.25 -10.62
N HIS A 72 4.61 7.63 -11.24
CA HIS A 72 3.30 7.09 -10.85
C HIS A 72 3.18 5.59 -11.11
N VAL A 73 3.70 5.10 -12.24
CA VAL A 73 3.73 3.66 -12.53
C VAL A 73 4.63 2.93 -11.53
N ALA A 74 5.82 3.47 -11.25
CA ALA A 74 6.75 2.89 -10.29
C ALA A 74 6.15 2.83 -8.87
N LEU A 75 5.47 3.88 -8.43
CA LEU A 75 4.75 3.92 -7.16
C LEU A 75 3.62 2.90 -7.11
N ALA A 76 2.81 2.78 -8.17
CA ALA A 76 1.75 1.78 -8.25
C ALA A 76 2.31 0.35 -8.09
N LEU A 77 3.40 0.02 -8.78
CA LEU A 77 4.09 -1.26 -8.60
C LEU A 77 4.65 -1.41 -7.18
N GLY A 78 5.22 -0.35 -6.62
CA GLY A 78 5.71 -0.30 -5.25
C GLY A 78 4.62 -0.60 -4.22
N TYR A 79 3.42 -0.04 -4.37
CA TYR A 79 2.28 -0.31 -3.48
C TYR A 79 1.85 -1.77 -3.57
N GLY A 80 1.75 -2.32 -4.78
CA GLY A 80 1.41 -3.73 -4.99
C GLY A 80 2.45 -4.67 -4.38
N LEU A 81 3.74 -4.37 -4.54
CA LEU A 81 4.83 -5.16 -3.97
C LEU A 81 4.87 -5.06 -2.44
N GLU A 82 4.72 -3.86 -1.89
CA GLU A 82 4.67 -3.66 -0.44
C GLU A 82 3.51 -4.44 0.18
N TRP A 83 2.33 -4.34 -0.43
CA TRP A 83 1.13 -5.00 0.04
C TRP A 83 1.25 -6.52 -0.04
N THR A 84 1.66 -7.07 -1.18
CA THR A 84 1.78 -8.52 -1.37
C THR A 84 2.85 -9.15 -0.48
N ARG A 85 3.97 -8.44 -0.25
CA ARG A 85 5.11 -8.97 0.52
C ARG A 85 5.00 -8.75 2.02
N PHE A 86 4.52 -7.59 2.45
CA PHE A 86 4.56 -7.17 3.85
C PHE A 86 3.18 -6.97 4.47
N ARG A 87 2.11 -6.94 3.66
CA ARG A 87 0.73 -6.59 4.10
C ARG A 87 0.72 -5.27 4.87
N ARG A 88 1.32 -4.25 4.26
CA ARG A 88 1.45 -2.88 4.76
C ARG A 88 1.11 -1.88 3.67
N VAL A 89 0.77 -0.67 4.10
CA VAL A 89 0.46 0.49 3.25
C VAL A 89 1.34 1.69 3.57
N THR A 90 2.54 1.47 4.14
CA THR A 90 3.41 2.56 4.61
C THR A 90 3.93 3.41 3.44
N LEU A 91 4.33 2.78 2.34
CA LEU A 91 4.76 3.48 1.12
C LEU A 91 3.60 4.30 0.54
N LEU A 92 2.39 3.74 0.51
CA LEU A 92 1.19 4.44 0.07
C LEU A 92 0.96 5.69 0.90
N VAL A 93 0.91 5.56 2.23
CA VAL A 93 0.66 6.69 3.14
C VAL A 93 1.72 7.78 2.97
N ALA A 94 3.00 7.39 2.94
CA ALA A 94 4.10 8.34 2.79
C ALA A 94 4.03 9.08 1.45
N ALA A 95 3.89 8.35 0.33
CA ALA A 95 3.84 8.94 -1.00
C ALA A 95 2.62 9.85 -1.18
N LYS A 96 1.42 9.39 -0.79
CA LYS A 96 0.19 10.16 -0.86
C LYS A 96 0.24 11.42 0.02
N GLY A 97 0.80 11.32 1.22
CA GLY A 97 0.99 12.47 2.12
C GLY A 97 1.96 13.51 1.57
N ILE A 98 3.08 13.07 0.97
CA ILE A 98 4.06 13.96 0.33
C ILE A 98 3.42 14.66 -0.88
N ILE A 99 2.72 13.92 -1.75
CA ILE A 99 2.03 14.48 -2.93
C ILE A 99 0.97 15.50 -2.49
N ALA A 100 0.12 15.16 -1.51
CA ALA A 100 -0.87 16.07 -0.98
C ALA A 100 -0.23 17.37 -0.44
N SER A 101 0.90 17.26 0.25
CA SER A 101 1.64 18.40 0.77
C SER A 101 2.18 19.29 -0.35
N PHE A 102 2.76 18.70 -1.41
CA PHE A 102 3.21 19.47 -2.58
C PHE A 102 2.05 20.17 -3.28
N ILE A 103 0.91 19.49 -3.49
CA ILE A 103 -0.27 20.11 -4.09
C ILE A 103 -0.77 21.28 -3.22
N ALA A 104 -0.82 21.12 -1.90
CA ALA A 104 -1.24 22.17 -0.99
C ALA A 104 -0.30 23.39 -1.03
N ILE A 105 1.02 23.17 -1.07
CA ILE A 105 2.02 24.24 -1.19
C ILE A 105 1.86 24.96 -2.53
N THR A 106 1.72 24.23 -3.64
CA THR A 106 1.53 24.83 -4.97
C THR A 106 0.22 25.63 -5.03
N TRP A 107 -0.85 25.12 -4.41
CA TRP A 107 -2.13 25.82 -4.32
C TRP A 107 -2.00 27.18 -3.59
N MET A 108 -1.12 27.30 -2.58
CA MET A 108 -0.92 28.58 -1.89
C MET A 108 -0.19 29.65 -2.73
N GLY A 109 0.56 29.25 -3.76
CA GLY A 109 1.46 30.15 -4.49
C GLY A 109 0.94 30.67 -5.84
N GLU A 110 0.15 29.87 -6.56
CA GLU A 110 -0.33 30.20 -7.90
C GLU A 110 -1.83 29.89 -8.00
N GLY A 111 -2.61 30.76 -8.65
CA GLY A 111 -4.07 30.64 -8.75
C GLY A 111 -4.54 29.26 -9.24
N VAL A 112 -5.72 28.83 -8.77
CA VAL A 112 -6.09 27.41 -8.69
C VAL A 112 -6.47 26.80 -10.05
N PRO A 113 -5.70 25.82 -10.56
CA PRO A 113 -6.19 24.94 -11.62
C PRO A 113 -7.32 24.06 -11.05
N ALA A 114 -8.46 23.98 -11.73
CA ALA A 114 -9.63 23.23 -11.25
C ALA A 114 -9.31 21.77 -10.84
N LEU A 115 -8.33 21.14 -11.48
CA LEU A 115 -7.86 19.79 -11.16
C LEU A 115 -7.21 19.67 -9.77
N MET A 116 -6.59 20.73 -9.25
CA MET A 116 -5.98 20.73 -7.91
C MET A 116 -7.03 20.66 -6.79
N VAL A 117 -8.21 21.24 -7.00
CA VAL A 117 -9.33 21.21 -6.05
C VAL A 117 -9.79 19.78 -5.79
N VAL A 118 -9.73 18.91 -6.81
CA VAL A 118 -10.12 17.50 -6.70
C VAL A 118 -8.94 16.63 -6.27
N ALA A 119 -7.74 16.91 -6.79
CA ALA A 119 -6.56 16.09 -6.51
C ALA A 119 -6.17 16.14 -5.03
N LEU A 120 -6.17 17.30 -4.38
CA LEU A 120 -5.74 17.40 -2.98
C LEU A 120 -6.61 16.53 -2.03
N PRO A 121 -7.95 16.64 -2.02
CA PRO A 121 -8.79 15.81 -1.17
C PRO A 121 -8.64 14.31 -1.44
N VAL A 122 -8.45 13.91 -2.70
CA VAL A 122 -8.26 12.49 -3.06
C VAL A 122 -6.93 11.99 -2.48
N GLU A 123 -5.82 12.69 -2.71
CA GLU A 123 -4.50 12.29 -2.22
C GLU A 123 -4.44 12.28 -0.68
N ALA A 124 -4.95 13.34 -0.04
CA ALA A 124 -5.01 13.45 1.41
C ALA A 124 -5.93 12.39 2.03
N GLY A 125 -7.08 12.13 1.42
CA GLY A 125 -8.04 11.12 1.86
C GLY A 125 -7.45 9.71 1.81
N MET A 126 -6.73 9.36 0.75
CA MET A 126 -6.04 8.06 0.65
C MET A 126 -4.92 7.93 1.67
N ALA A 127 -4.13 8.99 1.88
CA ALA A 127 -3.09 9.00 2.91
C ALA A 127 -3.69 8.80 4.31
N LEU A 128 -4.77 9.51 4.62
CA LEU A 128 -5.46 9.42 5.90
C LEU A 128 -6.11 8.04 6.10
N ALA A 129 -6.81 7.52 5.09
CA ALA A 129 -7.39 6.18 5.15
C ALA A 129 -6.33 5.11 5.40
N GLY A 130 -5.20 5.18 4.69
CA GLY A 130 -4.07 4.27 4.90
C GLY A 130 -3.46 4.41 6.29
N ALA A 131 -3.34 5.62 6.82
CA ALA A 131 -2.80 5.86 8.16
C ALA A 131 -3.73 5.35 9.27
N LEU A 132 -5.04 5.43 9.08
CA LEU A 132 -6.05 4.88 9.98
C LEU A 132 -6.04 3.34 9.96
N LEU A 133 -5.87 2.74 8.78
CA LEU A 133 -5.77 1.28 8.62
C LEU A 133 -4.43 0.74 9.15
N ASP A 134 -3.32 1.46 8.98
CA ASP A 134 -2.00 1.10 9.54
C ASP A 134 -1.79 1.60 10.99
N GLY A 135 -2.88 1.78 11.74
CA GLY A 135 -2.89 2.46 13.02
C GLY A 135 -1.89 1.92 14.06
N PRO A 136 -1.52 2.75 15.07
CA PRO A 136 -0.53 2.39 16.09
C PRO A 136 -0.83 1.06 16.79
N ALA A 137 -2.12 0.79 17.05
CA ALA A 137 -2.59 -0.42 17.70
C ALA A 137 -2.19 -1.70 16.96
N ASP A 138 -2.26 -1.71 15.63
CA ASP A 138 -1.89 -2.87 14.83
C ASP A 138 -0.40 -3.02 14.64
N ARG A 139 0.35 -1.90 14.65
CA ARG A 139 1.81 -1.95 14.77
C ARG A 139 2.23 -2.57 16.11
N SER A 140 1.59 -2.17 17.21
CA SER A 140 1.85 -2.74 18.55
C SER A 140 1.46 -4.22 18.63
N ARG A 141 0.36 -4.65 18.01
CA ARG A 141 -0.02 -6.07 17.94
C ARG A 141 1.02 -6.87 17.15
N ARG A 142 1.42 -6.40 15.96
CA ARG A 142 2.41 -7.06 15.11
C ARG A 142 3.80 -7.12 15.76
N ALA A 143 4.21 -6.06 16.44
CA ALA A 143 5.46 -6.02 17.21
C ALA A 143 5.44 -7.04 18.36
N ARG A 144 4.34 -7.10 19.12
CA ARG A 144 4.17 -8.10 20.20
C ARG A 144 4.16 -9.54 19.68
N ALA A 145 3.50 -9.80 18.55
CA ALA A 145 3.51 -11.12 17.92
C ALA A 145 4.93 -11.56 17.51
N ARG A 146 5.73 -10.65 16.95
CA ARG A 146 7.15 -10.92 16.63
C ARG A 146 7.98 -11.20 17.88
N LEU A 147 7.81 -10.41 18.94
CA LEU A 147 8.51 -10.64 20.21
C LEU A 147 8.18 -12.01 20.82
N ARG A 148 6.93 -12.48 20.70
CA ARG A 148 6.54 -13.82 21.14
C ARG A 148 7.24 -14.92 20.36
N LEU A 149 7.38 -14.77 19.03
CA LEU A 149 8.11 -15.75 18.21
C LEU A 149 9.60 -15.82 18.57
N VAL A 150 10.22 -14.69 18.93
CA VAL A 150 11.62 -14.64 19.35
C VAL A 150 11.80 -15.18 20.76
N ALA A 151 10.90 -14.82 21.69
CA ALA A 151 10.96 -15.24 23.10
C ALA A 151 10.56 -16.71 23.32
N ALA A 152 9.79 -17.31 22.41
CA ALA A 152 9.43 -18.74 22.45
C ALA A 152 10.56 -19.66 21.95
N ALA A 153 11.75 -19.15 21.64
CA ALA A 153 12.92 -19.98 21.38
C ALA A 153 13.26 -20.77 22.67
N PRO A 154 13.15 -22.11 22.68
CA PRO A 154 13.35 -22.90 23.89
C PRO A 154 14.81 -22.78 24.34
N THR A 155 15.02 -22.22 25.51
CA THR A 155 16.31 -22.17 26.22
C THR A 155 16.68 -23.50 26.88
N GLU A 156 16.06 -24.61 26.49
CA GLU A 156 16.52 -25.94 26.90
C GLU A 156 17.77 -26.33 26.09
N ILE A 157 18.89 -25.70 26.41
CA ILE A 157 20.21 -26.30 26.16
C ILE A 157 20.32 -27.45 27.15
N ARG A 158 19.82 -28.63 26.76
CA ARG A 158 19.99 -29.86 27.53
C ARG A 158 21.50 -30.12 27.60
N PRO A 159 22.13 -30.11 28.79
CA PRO A 159 23.56 -30.37 28.87
C PRO A 159 23.83 -31.77 28.35
N ALA A 160 24.70 -31.87 27.34
CA ALA A 160 25.18 -33.15 26.84
C ALA A 160 25.77 -33.92 28.03
N GLY A 161 25.12 -35.02 28.38
CA GLY A 161 25.44 -35.80 29.56
C GLY A 161 26.93 -36.12 29.64
N ARG A 162 27.51 -35.87 30.81
CA ARG A 162 28.77 -36.48 31.24
C ARG A 162 28.56 -37.99 31.24
N ARG A 163 29.35 -38.68 30.41
CA ARG A 163 29.66 -40.10 30.61
C ARG A 163 30.81 -40.22 31.58
#